data_AF-G0NHF0-F1
#
_entry.id   AF-G0NHF0-F1
#
_cell.length_a   1.000
_cell.length_b   1.000
_cell.length_c   1.000
_cell.angle_alpha   90.00
_cell.angle_beta   90.00
_cell.angle_gamma   90.00
#
_symmetry.space_group_name_H-M   'P 1'
#
loop_
_entity.id
_entity.type
_entity.pdbx_description
1 polymer ?
#
loop_
_entity_poly.entity_id
_entity_poly.type
_entity_poly.pdbx_seq_one_letter_code
_entity_poly.pdbx_strand_id
1 'polypeptide(L)'
;MWRSLPSFVSSAVRTQNVSSVRFSNTMKQFFDDEANFGKAELRPKNRPGRSWTEEELRLKSNSDLHKLWYVCLKERNMLITMKKAHTARARNMPNPERLDRVQESMDRIEAVVHERNDAVFRLETGESASPRKRTITSFAGFTYQKQATEHFDPPTPGQKEYEIPYLDDDAYMMQKLWTEKEFLKNRDKLDDEKRRAARTEDMDRFKRGAPRVFNR
;
A
#
# COMPACT_ATOMS: atom_id res chain seq x y z
N MET A 1 71.67 32.16 18.88
CA MET A 1 70.52 32.56 19.71
C MET A 1 69.29 32.64 18.82
N TRP A 2 68.42 31.64 18.92
CA TRP A 2 67.22 31.51 18.09
C TRP A 2 66.10 32.34 18.71
N ARG A 3 65.50 33.25 17.95
CA ARG A 3 64.35 34.05 18.39
C ARG A 3 63.06 33.29 18.09
N SER A 4 62.27 33.16 19.16
CA SER A 4 60.93 32.56 19.26
C SER A 4 59.95 33.03 18.18
N LEU A 5 59.15 32.09 17.65
CA LEU A 5 57.97 32.35 16.82
C LEU A 5 56.73 32.54 17.72
N PRO A 6 55.88 33.55 17.49
CA PRO A 6 54.63 33.69 18.22
C PRO A 6 53.56 32.72 17.70
N SER A 7 53.00 31.95 18.63
CA SER A 7 51.76 31.19 18.51
C SER A 7 50.54 32.11 18.60
N PHE A 8 49.65 32.09 17.60
CA PHE A 8 48.21 32.33 17.79
C PHE A 8 47.42 31.66 16.66
N VAL A 9 46.92 30.44 16.91
CA VAL A 9 45.81 29.86 16.15
C VAL A 9 44.53 30.41 16.78
N SER A 10 43.92 31.41 16.15
CA SER A 10 42.55 31.81 16.49
C SER A 10 41.63 31.20 15.44
N SER A 11 41.10 30.01 15.75
CA SER A 11 39.98 29.42 15.02
C SER A 11 38.75 30.25 15.34
N ALA A 12 38.45 31.22 14.47
CA ALA A 12 37.15 31.87 14.48
C ALA A 12 36.10 30.83 14.07
N VAL A 13 35.43 30.24 15.07
CA VAL A 13 34.19 29.48 14.86
C VAL A 13 33.18 30.46 14.27
N ARG A 14 33.03 30.39 12.95
CA ARG A 14 31.96 31.08 12.23
C ARG A 14 30.64 30.48 12.71
N THR A 15 30.07 31.04 13.76
CA THR A 15 28.66 30.86 14.09
C THR A 15 27.87 31.39 12.91
N GLN A 16 27.43 30.50 12.03
CA GLN A 16 26.42 30.86 11.05
C GLN A 16 25.20 31.28 11.86
N ASN A 17 24.86 32.56 11.76
CA ASN A 17 23.63 33.11 12.28
C ASN A 17 22.52 32.47 11.42
N VAL A 18 22.03 31.31 11.85
CA VAL A 18 20.92 30.63 11.18
C VAL A 18 19.75 31.59 11.30
N SER A 19 19.37 32.20 10.18
CA SER A 19 18.14 33.00 10.12
C SER A 19 17.05 32.16 10.75
N SER A 20 16.35 32.71 11.75
CA SER A 20 15.19 32.07 12.35
C SER A 20 14.21 31.79 11.21
N VAL A 21 14.23 30.56 10.71
CA VAL A 21 13.31 30.11 9.68
C VAL A 21 11.95 30.27 10.33
N ARG A 22 11.18 31.26 9.86
CA ARG A 22 9.79 31.42 10.28
C ARG A 22 9.07 30.17 9.82
N PHE A 23 8.97 29.19 10.71
CA PHE A 23 8.11 28.04 10.50
C PHE A 23 6.70 28.57 10.36
N SER A 24 6.19 28.60 9.13
CA SER A 24 4.79 28.94 8.89
C SER A 24 3.93 27.97 9.69
N ASN A 25 2.78 28.44 10.18
CA ASN A 25 1.82 27.59 10.89
C ASN A 25 1.38 26.38 10.05
N THR A 26 1.50 26.46 8.73
CA THR A 26 1.27 25.35 7.80
C THR A 26 2.37 24.28 7.87
N MET A 27 3.64 24.67 7.92
CA MET A 27 4.78 23.75 7.99
C MET A 27 4.79 22.97 9.30
N LYS A 28 4.33 23.59 10.40
CA LYS A 28 4.23 22.94 11.71
C LYS A 28 3.32 21.71 11.71
N GLN A 29 2.33 21.63 10.81
CA GLN A 29 1.39 20.50 10.74
C GLN A 29 2.04 19.18 10.25
N PHE A 30 3.24 19.25 9.67
CA PHE A 30 3.99 18.06 9.24
C PHE A 30 4.81 17.42 10.37
N PHE A 31 4.83 18.03 11.55
CA PHE A 31 5.56 17.56 12.70
C PHE A 31 4.61 17.32 13.87
N ASP A 32 4.94 16.32 14.70
CA ASP A 32 4.21 16.06 15.94
C ASP A 32 4.41 17.23 16.91
N ASP A 33 3.64 17.24 18.00
CA ASP A 33 3.79 18.24 19.04
C ASP A 33 5.22 18.24 19.58
N GLU A 34 5.78 19.44 19.79
CA GLU A 34 7.15 19.60 20.31
C GLU A 34 7.36 18.86 21.64
N ALA A 35 6.29 18.73 22.43
CA ALA A 35 6.29 17.98 23.69
C ALA A 35 6.49 16.46 23.50
N ASN A 36 6.21 15.91 22.32
CA ASN A 36 6.32 14.47 22.03
C ASN A 36 7.71 14.09 21.47
N PHE A 37 8.56 15.07 21.14
CA PHE A 37 9.88 14.81 20.57
C PHE A 37 10.82 14.09 21.55
N GLY A 38 11.56 13.10 21.03
CA GLY A 38 12.58 12.36 21.79
C GLY A 38 12.04 11.32 22.77
N LYS A 39 10.72 11.15 22.88
CA LYS A 39 10.11 10.12 23.72
C LYS A 39 9.98 8.81 22.96
N ALA A 40 10.28 7.69 23.62
CA ALA A 40 10.14 6.36 23.02
C ALA A 40 8.66 5.95 22.87
N GLU A 41 7.82 6.35 23.83
CA GLU A 41 6.37 6.15 23.80
C GLU A 41 5.63 7.45 24.15
N LEU A 42 4.46 7.63 23.55
CA LEU A 42 3.55 8.73 23.87
C LEU A 42 2.93 8.52 25.26
N ARG A 43 2.68 9.62 25.98
CA ARG A 43 1.99 9.59 27.29
C ARG A 43 0.63 8.88 27.14
N PRO A 44 0.09 8.25 28.21
CA PRO A 44 -1.18 7.50 28.13
C PRO A 44 -2.34 8.31 27.53
N LYS A 45 -2.42 9.61 27.85
CA LYS A 45 -3.42 10.53 27.29
C LYS A 45 -3.27 10.80 25.79
N ASN A 46 -2.04 10.74 25.28
CA ASN A 46 -1.69 10.99 23.88
C ASN A 46 -1.40 9.68 23.14
N ARG A 47 -1.71 8.53 23.73
CA ARG A 47 -1.54 7.24 23.08
C ARG A 47 -2.53 7.18 21.91
N PRO A 48 -2.12 6.66 20.72
CA PRO A 48 -3.03 6.53 19.60
C PRO A 48 -4.26 5.73 20.01
N GLY A 49 -5.44 6.24 19.62
CA GLY A 49 -6.72 5.56 19.83
C GLY A 49 -6.90 4.37 18.89
N ARG A 50 -8.11 3.79 18.93
CA ARG A 50 -8.59 2.76 18.00
C ARG A 50 -8.84 3.37 16.61
N SER A 51 -8.73 2.56 15.55
CA SER A 51 -9.20 2.93 14.20
C SER A 51 -10.73 3.02 14.12
N TRP A 52 -11.23 3.90 13.25
CA TRP A 52 -12.67 4.08 13.01
C TRP A 52 -13.30 2.83 12.43
N THR A 53 -14.48 2.40 12.89
CA THR A 53 -15.18 1.26 12.28
C THR A 53 -16.08 1.69 11.13
N GLU A 54 -16.37 0.78 10.19
CA GLU A 54 -17.31 1.07 9.10
C GLU A 54 -18.71 1.45 9.61
N GLU A 55 -19.19 0.78 10.66
CA GLU A 55 -20.49 1.06 11.27
C GLU A 55 -20.58 2.49 11.82
N GLU A 56 -19.53 2.97 12.49
CA GLU A 56 -19.45 4.35 13.00
C GLU A 56 -19.43 5.37 11.85
N LEU A 57 -18.73 5.04 10.76
CA LEU A 57 -18.60 5.91 9.59
C LEU A 57 -19.90 5.97 8.77
N ARG A 58 -20.67 4.87 8.71
CA ARG A 58 -21.99 4.82 8.06
C ARG A 58 -22.99 5.78 8.71
N LEU A 59 -22.84 6.08 10.00
CA LEU A 59 -23.69 7.03 10.73
C LEU A 59 -23.33 8.51 10.46
N LYS A 60 -22.21 8.80 9.78
CA LYS A 60 -21.74 10.18 9.53
C LYS A 60 -22.18 10.70 8.16
N SER A 61 -22.37 12.01 8.08
CA SER A 61 -22.68 12.70 6.82
C SER A 61 -21.47 12.65 5.85
N ASN A 62 -21.72 12.72 4.54
CA ASN A 62 -20.64 12.80 3.54
C ASN A 62 -19.73 14.02 3.77
N SER A 63 -20.29 15.13 4.26
CA SER A 63 -19.52 16.34 4.58
C SER A 63 -18.54 16.12 5.73
N ASP A 64 -18.92 15.33 6.73
CA ASP A 64 -18.06 15.01 7.87
C ASP A 64 -17.03 13.96 7.53
N LEU A 65 -17.38 12.97 6.69
CA LEU A 65 -16.41 12.01 6.14
C LEU A 65 -15.32 12.73 5.33
N HIS A 66 -15.70 13.71 4.51
CA HIS A 66 -14.75 14.52 3.75
C HIS A 66 -13.81 15.31 4.67
N LYS A 67 -14.32 15.95 5.73
CA LYS A 67 -13.48 16.63 6.73
C LYS A 67 -12.56 15.64 7.45
N LEU A 68 -13.10 14.50 7.86
CA LEU A 68 -12.36 13.45 8.57
C LEU A 68 -11.22 12.91 7.70
N TRP A 69 -11.45 12.69 6.41
CA TRP A 69 -10.42 12.29 5.45
C TRP A 69 -9.21 13.23 5.48
N TYR A 70 -9.43 14.54 5.48
CA TYR A 70 -8.33 15.51 5.57
C TYR A 70 -7.64 15.55 6.94
N VAL A 71 -8.36 15.26 8.02
CA VAL A 71 -7.74 15.10 9.35
C VAL A 71 -6.80 13.89 9.34
N CYS A 72 -7.27 12.74 8.85
CA CYS A 72 -6.47 11.53 8.70
C CYS A 72 -5.29 11.72 7.73
N LEU A 73 -5.48 12.47 6.65
CA LEU A 73 -4.44 12.74 5.66
C LEU A 73 -3.31 13.59 6.25
N LYS A 74 -3.62 14.63 7.02
CA LYS A 74 -2.61 15.45 7.71
C LYS A 74 -1.80 14.60 8.68
N GLU A 75 -2.48 13.79 9.47
CA GLU A 75 -1.87 12.85 10.40
C GLU A 75 -0.94 11.86 9.70
N ARG A 76 -1.42 11.22 8.62
CA ARG A 76 -0.62 10.29 7.80
C ARG A 76 0.64 10.95 7.25
N ASN A 77 0.53 12.16 6.71
CA ASN A 77 1.66 12.89 6.15
C ASN A 77 2.72 13.25 7.22
N MET A 78 2.27 13.66 8.40
CA MET A 78 3.15 13.90 9.54
C MET A 78 3.86 12.61 9.97
N LEU A 79 3.14 11.48 10.08
CA LEU A 79 3.73 10.19 10.46
C LEU A 79 4.73 9.66 9.42
N ILE A 80 4.47 9.85 8.13
CA ILE A 80 5.42 9.49 7.07
C ILE A 80 6.70 10.33 7.19
N THR A 81 6.56 11.64 7.45
CA THR A 81 7.69 12.54 7.68
C THR A 81 8.53 12.07 8.88
N MET A 82 7.86 11.74 9.99
CA MET A 82 8.50 11.20 11.19
C MET A 82 9.20 9.87 10.93
N LYS A 83 8.54 8.91 10.25
CA LYS A 83 9.11 7.62 9.88
C LYS A 83 10.40 7.80 9.10
N LYS A 84 10.38 8.65 8.07
CA LYS A 84 11.56 8.94 7.24
C LYS A 84 12.69 9.58 8.05
N ALA A 85 12.39 10.51 8.96
CA ALA A 85 13.38 11.13 9.82
C ALA A 85 14.03 10.15 10.81
N HIS A 86 13.25 9.21 11.36
CA HIS A 86 13.74 8.16 12.25
C HIS A 86 14.58 7.12 11.52
N THR A 87 14.12 6.65 10.34
CA THR A 87 14.89 5.75 9.48
C THR A 87 16.23 6.36 9.06
N ALA A 88 16.27 7.64 8.67
CA ALA A 88 17.51 8.32 8.31
C ALA A 88 18.51 8.44 9.47
N ARG A 89 18.02 8.45 10.71
CA ARG A 89 18.84 8.48 11.94
C ARG A 89 19.10 7.09 12.52
N ALA A 90 18.72 6.02 11.81
CA ALA A 90 18.79 4.64 12.29
C ALA A 90 18.13 4.45 13.68
N ARG A 91 17.00 5.11 13.92
CA ARG A 91 16.21 5.01 15.16
C ARG A 91 14.86 4.38 14.86
N ASN A 92 14.33 3.67 15.85
CA ASN A 92 12.95 3.17 15.79
C ASN A 92 11.96 4.34 15.94
N MET A 93 10.85 4.25 15.23
CA MET A 93 9.76 5.22 15.31
C MET A 93 8.94 4.97 16.58
N PRO A 94 8.60 6.01 17.36
CA PRO A 94 7.64 5.88 18.45
C PRO A 94 6.27 5.45 17.90
N ASN A 95 5.66 4.41 18.52
CA ASN A 95 4.32 3.92 18.20
C ASN A 95 4.04 3.73 16.69
N PRO A 96 4.71 2.78 16.01
CA PRO A 96 4.54 2.57 14.57
C PRO A 96 3.12 2.17 14.16
N GLU A 97 2.41 1.48 15.04
CA GLU A 97 1.00 1.10 14.93
C GLU A 97 0.05 2.26 14.58
N ARG A 98 0.40 3.50 14.92
CA ARG A 98 -0.42 4.67 14.64
C ARG A 98 -0.61 4.89 13.14
N LEU A 99 0.42 4.59 12.34
CA LEU A 99 0.35 4.69 10.88
C LEU A 99 -0.65 3.69 10.32
N ASP A 100 -0.62 2.45 10.80
CA ASP A 100 -1.50 1.38 10.36
C ASP A 100 -2.96 1.69 10.73
N ARG A 101 -3.22 2.19 11.94
CA ARG A 101 -4.58 2.58 12.38
C ARG A 101 -5.17 3.74 11.56
N VAL A 102 -4.33 4.71 11.19
CA VAL A 102 -4.76 5.81 10.30
C VAL A 102 -5.05 5.28 8.91
N GLN A 103 -4.21 4.38 8.38
CA GLN A 103 -4.43 3.75 7.09
C GLN A 103 -5.73 2.95 7.07
N GLU A 104 -5.97 2.09 8.06
CA GLU A 104 -7.22 1.34 8.21
C GLU A 104 -8.44 2.25 8.24
N SER A 105 -8.34 3.39 8.95
CA SER A 105 -9.44 4.35 9.02
C SER A 105 -9.70 5.01 7.66
N MET A 106 -8.65 5.33 6.90
CA MET A 106 -8.78 5.86 5.55
C MET A 106 -9.42 4.83 4.60
N ASP A 107 -8.96 3.58 4.62
CA ASP A 107 -9.48 2.52 3.77
C ASP A 107 -10.97 2.27 4.05
N ARG A 108 -11.39 2.33 5.33
CA ARG A 108 -12.81 2.20 5.72
C ARG A 108 -13.65 3.41 5.31
N ILE A 109 -13.10 4.63 5.38
CA ILE A 109 -13.79 5.83 4.85
C ILE A 109 -14.02 5.67 3.36
N GLU A 110 -12.99 5.26 2.62
CA GLU A 110 -13.08 5.01 1.18
C GLU A 110 -14.12 3.92 0.87
N ALA A 111 -14.12 2.80 1.60
CA ALA A 111 -15.09 1.72 1.43
C ALA A 111 -16.54 2.20 1.64
N VAL A 112 -16.82 2.96 2.71
CA VAL A 112 -18.17 3.49 2.97
C VAL A 112 -18.61 4.49 1.90
N VAL A 113 -17.69 5.31 1.38
CA VAL A 113 -17.99 6.24 0.28
C VAL A 113 -18.29 5.49 -1.01
N HIS A 114 -17.50 4.46 -1.35
CA HIS A 114 -17.78 3.60 -2.52
C HIS A 114 -19.09 2.85 -2.37
N GLU A 115 -19.39 2.29 -1.19
CA GLU A 115 -20.66 1.63 -0.88
C GLU A 115 -21.86 2.56 -1.15
N ARG A 116 -21.78 3.80 -0.67
CA ARG A 116 -22.82 4.82 -0.88
C ARG A 116 -22.98 5.19 -2.35
N ASN A 117 -21.88 5.44 -3.04
CA ASN A 117 -21.92 5.79 -4.46
C ASN A 117 -22.52 4.64 -5.27
N ASP A 118 -22.05 3.42 -5.05
CA ASP A 118 -22.53 2.23 -5.74
C ASP A 118 -24.02 1.98 -5.51
N ALA A 119 -24.54 2.22 -4.29
CA ALA A 119 -25.98 2.17 -4.02
C ALA A 119 -26.77 3.21 -4.82
N VAL A 120 -26.28 4.45 -4.92
CA VAL A 120 -26.92 5.52 -5.71
C VAL A 120 -26.94 5.17 -7.20
N PHE A 121 -25.80 4.80 -7.78
CA PHE A 121 -25.73 4.45 -9.20
C PHE A 121 -26.61 3.24 -9.54
N ARG A 122 -26.67 2.23 -8.68
CA ARG A 122 -27.56 1.07 -8.91
C ARG A 122 -29.04 1.43 -8.91
N LEU A 123 -29.45 2.46 -8.15
CA LEU A 123 -30.84 2.92 -8.14
C LEU A 123 -31.16 3.83 -9.33
N GLU A 124 -30.22 4.69 -9.73
CA GLU A 124 -30.43 5.66 -10.81
C GLU A 124 -30.27 5.06 -12.20
N THR A 125 -29.19 4.31 -12.44
CA THR A 125 -28.85 3.75 -13.75
C THR A 125 -28.98 2.23 -13.82
N GLY A 126 -29.10 1.55 -12.67
CA GLY A 126 -29.07 0.08 -12.61
C GLY A 126 -27.66 -0.51 -12.61
N GLU A 127 -26.63 0.33 -12.65
CA GLU A 127 -25.23 -0.09 -12.81
C GLU A 127 -24.39 0.29 -11.58
N SER A 128 -23.21 -0.33 -11.44
CA SER A 128 -22.30 0.01 -10.34
C SER A 128 -21.56 1.32 -10.60
N ALA A 129 -21.05 1.93 -9.53
CA ALA A 129 -20.21 3.13 -9.63
C ALA A 129 -18.85 2.87 -10.32
N SER A 130 -18.45 1.60 -10.42
CA SER A 130 -17.17 1.22 -11.02
C SER A 130 -17.23 1.34 -12.55
N PRO A 131 -16.12 1.76 -13.20
CA PRO A 131 -16.05 1.80 -14.65
C PRO A 131 -16.37 0.44 -15.27
N ARG A 132 -17.12 0.46 -16.37
CA ARG A 132 -17.48 -0.75 -17.13
C ARG A 132 -16.21 -1.51 -17.53
N LYS A 133 -16.26 -2.83 -17.37
CA LYS A 133 -15.19 -3.75 -17.82
C LYS A 133 -15.61 -4.43 -19.11
N ARG A 134 -14.66 -4.58 -20.03
CA ARG A 134 -14.82 -5.32 -21.28
C ARG A 134 -13.86 -6.51 -21.28
N THR A 135 -14.32 -7.65 -21.78
CA THR A 135 -13.45 -8.83 -21.97
C THR A 135 -12.67 -8.64 -23.26
N ILE A 136 -11.34 -8.68 -23.15
CA ILE A 136 -10.41 -8.55 -24.27
C ILE A 136 -9.57 -9.82 -24.34
N THR A 137 -9.36 -10.31 -25.55
CA THR A 137 -8.44 -11.41 -25.81
C THR A 137 -7.05 -10.85 -26.10
N SER A 138 -6.03 -11.34 -25.39
CA SER A 138 -4.62 -11.02 -25.61
C SER A 138 -4.09 -11.68 -26.87
N PHE A 139 -2.93 -11.24 -27.37
CA PHE A 139 -2.25 -11.85 -28.53
C PHE A 139 -2.01 -13.36 -28.36
N ALA A 140 -1.71 -13.82 -27.15
CA ALA A 140 -1.55 -15.25 -26.82
C ALA A 140 -2.90 -15.98 -26.63
N GLY A 141 -4.01 -15.32 -26.95
CA GLY A 141 -5.38 -15.82 -26.86
C GLY A 141 -5.95 -15.94 -25.44
N PHE A 142 -5.26 -15.45 -24.40
CA PHE A 142 -5.81 -15.35 -23.05
C PHE A 142 -6.85 -14.22 -22.95
N THR A 143 -8.04 -14.51 -22.41
CA THR A 143 -9.06 -13.50 -22.14
C THR A 143 -8.84 -12.83 -20.78
N TYR A 144 -8.91 -11.51 -20.73
CA TYR A 144 -8.82 -10.74 -19.50
C TYR A 144 -9.82 -9.57 -19.50
N GLN A 145 -10.23 -9.13 -18.31
CA GLN A 145 -11.12 -7.98 -18.18
C GLN A 145 -10.28 -6.69 -18.13
N LYS A 146 -10.55 -5.77 -19.05
CA LYS A 146 -9.96 -4.42 -19.07
C LYS A 146 -11.04 -3.38 -18.73
N GLN A 147 -10.71 -2.40 -17.90
CA GLN A 147 -11.60 -1.25 -17.67
C GLN A 147 -11.66 -0.36 -18.92
N ALA A 148 -12.84 0.17 -19.23
CA ALA A 148 -13.01 1.15 -20.29
C ALA A 148 -12.27 2.45 -19.94
N THR A 149 -11.52 2.99 -20.89
CA THR A 149 -10.87 4.30 -20.79
C THR A 149 -11.73 5.38 -21.41
N GLU A 150 -11.55 6.62 -20.96
CA GLU A 150 -12.20 7.79 -21.57
C GLU A 150 -11.43 8.15 -22.86
N HIS A 151 -12.17 8.46 -23.93
CA HIS A 151 -11.62 8.87 -25.22
C HIS A 151 -12.21 10.23 -25.60
N PHE A 152 -11.41 11.06 -26.25
CA PHE A 152 -11.84 12.39 -26.70
C PHE A 152 -12.83 12.31 -27.86
N ASP A 153 -12.50 11.50 -28.88
CA ASP A 153 -13.33 11.28 -30.06
C ASP A 153 -14.08 9.94 -29.96
N PRO A 154 -15.27 9.82 -30.58
CA PRO A 154 -15.94 8.54 -30.70
C PRO A 154 -15.09 7.56 -31.52
N PRO A 155 -15.23 6.24 -31.30
CA PRO A 155 -14.47 5.26 -32.06
C PRO A 155 -14.78 5.40 -33.55
N THR A 156 -13.74 5.46 -34.38
CA THR A 156 -13.88 5.52 -35.83
C THR A 156 -14.69 4.32 -36.32
N PRO A 157 -15.76 4.52 -37.11
CA PRO A 157 -16.57 3.41 -37.62
C PRO A 157 -15.69 2.37 -38.31
N GLY A 158 -15.75 1.12 -37.84
CA GLY A 158 -15.00 -0.01 -38.40
C GLY A 158 -13.60 -0.25 -37.81
N GLN A 159 -13.00 0.72 -37.11
CA GLN A 159 -11.76 0.48 -36.35
C GLN A 159 -12.13 0.05 -34.93
N LYS A 160 -11.92 -1.24 -34.63
CA LYS A 160 -12.01 -1.72 -33.24
C LYS A 160 -10.77 -1.24 -32.49
N GLU A 161 -10.99 -0.62 -31.33
CA GLU A 161 -9.92 -0.13 -30.44
C GLU A 161 -8.98 -1.26 -29.98
N TYR A 162 -9.47 -2.50 -29.99
CA TYR A 162 -8.70 -3.70 -29.73
C TYR A 162 -8.69 -4.57 -30.99
N GLU A 163 -7.51 -5.07 -31.33
CA GLU A 163 -7.39 -6.16 -32.29
C GLU A 163 -8.10 -7.38 -31.69
N ILE A 164 -9.01 -8.01 -32.45
CA ILE A 164 -9.36 -9.40 -32.17
C ILE A 164 -8.12 -10.15 -32.62
N PRO A 165 -7.31 -10.69 -31.70
CA PRO A 165 -6.11 -11.37 -32.10
C PRO A 165 -6.53 -12.56 -32.96
N TYR A 166 -5.95 -12.67 -34.14
CA TYR A 166 -5.98 -13.92 -34.86
C TYR A 166 -5.28 -14.93 -33.96
N LEU A 167 -6.03 -15.88 -33.39
CA LEU A 167 -5.44 -16.96 -32.61
C LEU A 167 -4.70 -17.86 -33.60
N ASP A 168 -3.44 -17.56 -33.81
CA ASP A 168 -2.53 -18.38 -34.59
C ASP A 168 -2.29 -19.72 -33.87
N ASP A 169 -1.76 -20.71 -34.60
CA ASP A 169 -1.42 -22.02 -34.05
C ASP A 169 -0.49 -21.90 -32.83
N ASP A 170 0.39 -20.90 -32.83
CA ASP A 170 1.28 -20.55 -31.72
C ASP A 170 0.51 -20.10 -30.47
N ALA A 171 -0.56 -19.29 -30.62
CA ALA A 171 -1.38 -18.86 -29.50
C ALA A 171 -2.12 -20.04 -28.86
N TYR A 172 -2.59 -20.98 -29.69
CA TYR A 172 -3.21 -22.22 -29.21
C TYR A 172 -2.19 -23.11 -28.46
N MET A 173 -1.00 -23.28 -29.02
CA MET A 173 0.08 -24.03 -28.37
C MET A 173 0.48 -23.40 -27.03
N MET A 174 0.55 -22.08 -26.96
CA MET A 174 0.84 -21.37 -25.72
C MET A 174 -0.24 -21.58 -24.65
N GLN A 175 -1.52 -21.56 -25.02
CA GLN A 175 -2.61 -21.87 -24.09
C GLN A 175 -2.52 -23.31 -23.58
N LYS A 176 -2.31 -24.27 -24.48
CA LYS A 176 -2.13 -25.67 -24.13
C LYS A 176 -0.98 -25.87 -23.14
N LEU A 177 0.21 -25.37 -23.47
CA LEU A 177 1.39 -25.48 -22.61
C LEU A 177 1.18 -24.78 -21.26
N TRP A 178 0.44 -23.67 -21.24
CA TRP A 178 0.09 -22.99 -20.00
C TRP A 178 -0.85 -23.84 -19.13
N THR A 179 -1.87 -24.46 -19.72
CA THR A 179 -2.77 -25.36 -18.99
C THR A 179 -2.04 -26.58 -18.42
N GLU A 180 -1.14 -27.18 -19.20
CA GLU A 180 -0.30 -28.29 -18.74
C GLU A 180 0.63 -27.86 -17.59
N LYS A 181 1.24 -26.67 -17.71
CA LYS A 181 2.08 -26.09 -16.66
C LYS A 181 1.31 -25.84 -15.36
N GLU A 182 0.11 -25.24 -15.43
CA GLU A 182 -0.72 -24.99 -14.25
C GLU A 182 -1.22 -26.30 -13.62
N PHE A 183 -1.55 -27.31 -14.44
CA PHE A 183 -1.87 -28.65 -13.95
C PHE A 183 -0.71 -29.25 -13.16
N LEU A 184 0.51 -29.21 -13.70
CA LEU A 184 1.70 -29.73 -13.01
C LEU A 184 1.97 -28.98 -11.69
N LYS A 185 1.88 -27.65 -11.70
CA LYS A 185 2.00 -26.84 -10.46
C LYS A 185 0.96 -27.23 -9.42
N ASN A 186 -0.29 -27.43 -9.83
CA ASN A 186 -1.36 -27.81 -8.91
C ASN A 186 -1.12 -29.21 -8.33
N ARG A 187 -0.64 -30.16 -9.15
CA ARG A 187 -0.21 -31.47 -8.67
C ARG A 187 0.91 -31.35 -7.64
N ASP A 188 1.95 -30.58 -7.94
CA ASP A 188 3.09 -30.40 -7.04
C ASP A 188 2.67 -29.71 -5.72
N LYS A 189 1.76 -28.72 -5.77
CA LYS A 189 1.15 -28.11 -4.57
C LYS A 189 0.40 -29.14 -3.72
N LEU A 190 -0.40 -30.01 -4.34
CA LEU A 190 -1.13 -31.06 -3.64
C LEU A 190 -0.18 -32.07 -2.98
N ASP A 191 0.91 -32.43 -3.66
CA ASP A 191 1.94 -33.29 -3.09
C ASP A 191 2.66 -32.62 -1.92
N ASP A 192 2.92 -31.31 -2.00
CA ASP A 192 3.46 -30.50 -0.91
C ASP A 192 2.50 -30.41 0.29
N GLU A 193 1.19 -30.29 0.03
CA GLU A 193 0.14 -30.30 1.06
C GLU A 193 0.04 -31.66 1.74
N LYS A 194 -0.01 -32.76 0.97
CA LYS A 194 0.03 -34.13 1.51
C LYS A 194 1.29 -34.38 2.33
N ARG A 195 2.45 -33.91 1.87
CA ARG A 195 3.72 -34.02 2.59
C ARG A 195 3.71 -33.23 3.89
N ARG A 196 3.12 -32.03 3.89
CA ARG A 196 2.93 -31.22 5.11
C ARG A 196 1.97 -31.91 6.09
N ALA A 197 0.86 -32.46 5.60
CA ALA A 197 -0.11 -33.18 6.43
C ALA A 197 0.45 -34.48 7.02
N ALA A 198 1.35 -35.18 6.31
CA ALA A 198 1.99 -36.40 6.78
C ALA A 198 3.15 -36.16 7.79
N ARG A 199 3.54 -34.89 8.04
CA ARG A 199 4.55 -34.61 9.06
C ARG A 199 3.97 -34.77 10.45
N THR A 200 4.64 -35.57 11.27
CA THR A 200 4.39 -35.68 12.70
C THR A 200 5.39 -34.83 13.48
N GLU A 201 5.05 -34.45 14.72
CA GLU A 201 5.91 -33.63 15.58
C GLU A 201 7.30 -34.24 15.82
N ASP A 202 7.38 -35.57 15.86
CA ASP A 202 8.63 -36.32 15.98
C ASP A 202 9.57 -36.07 14.78
N MET A 203 8.99 -36.02 13.57
CA MET A 203 9.75 -35.78 12.35
C MET A 203 10.29 -34.36 12.29
N ASP A 204 9.53 -33.38 12.75
CA ASP A 204 10.00 -32.00 12.86
C ASP A 204 11.07 -31.86 13.94
N ARG A 205 10.92 -32.54 15.10
CA ARG A 205 11.92 -32.56 16.18
C ARG A 205 13.26 -33.13 15.71
N PHE A 206 13.25 -34.21 14.93
CA PHE A 206 14.47 -34.88 14.44
C PHE A 206 14.90 -34.45 13.03
N LYS A 207 14.28 -33.40 12.46
CA LYS A 207 14.54 -32.91 11.09
C LYS A 207 14.49 -34.03 10.02
N ARG A 208 13.59 -35.00 10.20
CA ARG A 208 13.38 -36.11 9.25
C ARG A 208 12.40 -35.68 8.15
N GLY A 209 12.67 -36.07 6.92
CA GLY A 209 11.77 -35.79 5.79
C GLY A 209 10.52 -36.68 5.83
N ALA A 210 9.35 -36.09 5.58
CA ALA A 210 8.11 -36.86 5.35
C ALA A 210 8.27 -37.76 4.11
N PRO A 211 7.68 -38.97 4.11
CA PRO A 211 7.74 -39.88 2.97
C PRO A 211 7.29 -39.18 1.69
N ARG A 212 8.05 -39.36 0.61
CA ARG A 212 7.63 -38.86 -0.70
C ARG A 212 6.44 -39.69 -1.17
N VAL A 213 5.28 -39.07 -1.28
CA VAL A 213 4.11 -39.62 -1.98
C VAL A 213 4.38 -39.54 -3.49
N PHE A 214 5.19 -40.45 -4.01
CA PHE A 214 5.23 -40.70 -5.46
C PHE A 214 4.16 -41.73 -5.79
N ASN A 215 3.20 -41.34 -6.63
CA ASN A 215 2.19 -42.17 -7.31
C ASN A 215 1.38 -43.14 -6.43
N ARG A 216 0.14 -42.73 -6.12
CA ARG A 216 -1.04 -43.60 -6.09
C ARG A 216 -2.16 -42.94 -6.85
#